data_AF-A0A963DWG2-F1
#
_entry.id   AF-A0A963DWG2-F1
#
_cell.length_a   1.000
_cell.length_b   1.000
_cell.length_c   1.000
_cell.angle_alpha   90.00
_cell.angle_beta   90.00
_cell.angle_gamma   90.00
#
_symmetry.space_group_name_H-M   'P 1'
#
loop_
_entity.id
_entity.type
_entity.pdbx_description
1 polymer ?
#
loop_
_entity_poly.entity_id
_entity_poly.type
_entity_poly.pdbx_seq_one_letter_code
_entity_poly.pdbx_strand_id
1 'polypeptide(L)'
;GNSDPNIDSFSSRYHGPPRGGPALRWLRTSPEFFHKRLLAAGCGDLYEIASVFRDGECGARHNPEFTLLEWYRVGFDHHQLMDEVEALVRTLAAAFGRQLGSAERLSYQQCYQRYVGIDPLTASREDLEQALSDCTINLEGLSRDDLLDLVRTHLIEARWSDQQFLFIHDFPASQAALARIHPT
;
A
#
# COMPACT_ATOMS: atom_id res chain seq x y z
N GLY A 1 15.08 9.95 -1.54
CA GLY A 1 13.83 10.64 -1.22
C GLY A 1 12.70 9.70 -1.53
N ASN A 2 11.56 9.89 -0.89
CA ASN A 2 10.33 9.18 -1.19
C ASN A 2 9.57 9.90 -2.32
N SER A 3 8.84 9.18 -3.17
CA SER A 3 7.95 9.78 -4.18
C SER A 3 6.48 9.74 -3.78
N ASP A 4 6.13 9.00 -2.72
CA ASP A 4 4.77 8.93 -2.21
C ASP A 4 4.38 10.23 -1.50
N PRO A 5 3.31 10.94 -1.92
CA PRO A 5 2.89 12.20 -1.32
C PRO A 5 2.35 12.05 0.10
N ASN A 6 1.96 10.83 0.51
CA ASN A 6 1.33 10.54 1.80
C ASN A 6 2.33 10.01 2.85
N ILE A 7 3.62 9.94 2.52
CA ILE A 7 4.64 9.39 3.43
C ILE A 7 5.80 10.39 3.59
N ASP A 8 5.86 10.97 4.78
CA ASP A 8 6.96 11.81 5.21
C ASP A 8 8.16 11.00 5.72
N SER A 9 9.36 11.51 5.47
CA SER A 9 10.61 10.89 5.92
C SER A 9 11.22 11.68 7.06
N PHE A 10 11.66 10.98 8.11
CA PHE A 10 12.57 11.56 9.09
C PHE A 10 13.84 12.07 8.40
N SER A 11 14.36 13.19 8.89
CA SER A 11 15.63 13.75 8.43
C SER A 11 16.64 13.84 9.55
N SER A 12 17.92 13.75 9.19
CA SER A 12 19.03 13.90 10.13
C SER A 12 20.22 14.54 9.44
N ARG A 13 21.10 15.17 10.22
CA ARG A 13 22.30 15.82 9.73
C ARG A 13 23.52 14.91 9.90
N TYR A 14 24.22 14.66 8.80
CA TYR A 14 25.49 13.95 8.78
C TYR A 14 26.64 14.91 9.14
N HIS A 15 27.43 14.53 10.15
CA HIS A 15 28.54 15.32 10.69
C HIS A 15 29.93 14.75 10.35
N GLY A 16 30.00 13.70 9.52
CA GLY A 16 31.27 13.12 9.08
C GLY A 16 31.95 13.91 7.96
N PRO A 17 33.08 13.40 7.42
CA PRO A 17 33.81 14.06 6.35
C PRO A 17 32.92 14.39 5.14
N PRO A 18 33.12 15.52 4.43
CA PRO A 18 32.21 15.99 3.37
C PRO A 18 32.27 15.15 2.07
N ARG A 19 32.86 13.96 2.11
CA ARG A 19 32.92 13.03 0.99
C ARG A 19 31.66 12.17 1.01
N GLY A 20 30.77 12.37 0.04
CA GLY A 20 29.60 11.48 -0.14
C GLY A 20 28.23 12.15 -0.16
N GLY A 21 28.15 13.45 -0.45
CA GLY A 21 26.89 14.13 -0.72
C GLY A 21 26.41 15.07 0.39
N PRO A 22 25.14 15.51 0.36
CA PRO A 22 24.60 16.52 1.26
C PRO A 22 24.69 16.13 2.75
N ALA A 23 24.84 17.15 3.60
CA ALA A 23 24.84 16.99 5.05
C ALA A 23 23.43 16.66 5.58
N LEU A 24 22.37 17.23 5.02
CA LEU A 24 21.00 16.82 5.34
C LEU A 24 20.71 15.50 4.62
N ARG A 25 20.23 14.51 5.37
CA ARG A 25 19.91 13.17 4.87
C ARG A 25 18.54 12.74 5.42
N TRP A 26 17.99 11.69 4.81
CA TRP A 26 16.69 11.14 5.16
C TRP A 26 16.83 9.67 5.52
N LEU A 27 16.07 9.24 6.51
CA LEU A 27 15.89 7.83 6.80
C LEU A 27 14.99 7.21 5.72
N ARG A 28 15.21 5.94 5.40
CA ARG A 28 14.44 5.26 4.36
C ARG A 28 13.03 4.94 4.84
N THR A 29 12.03 5.24 4.02
CA THR A 29 10.62 4.88 4.25
C THR A 29 10.27 3.50 3.68
N SER A 30 11.08 3.02 2.74
CA SER A 30 11.11 1.67 2.14
C SER A 30 12.49 1.44 1.47
N PRO A 31 12.96 0.19 1.31
CA PRO A 31 14.13 -0.13 0.51
C PRO A 31 13.92 -0.07 -1.03
N GLU A 32 12.70 0.20 -1.51
CA GLU A 32 12.29 0.12 -2.93
C GLU A 32 13.28 0.72 -3.93
N PHE A 33 13.73 1.97 -3.72
CA PHE A 33 14.66 2.60 -4.67
C PHE A 33 16.03 1.91 -4.72
N PHE A 34 16.50 1.36 -3.60
CA PHE A 34 17.76 0.62 -3.57
C PHE A 34 17.60 -0.74 -4.24
N HIS A 35 16.49 -1.43 -3.97
CA HIS A 35 16.16 -2.70 -4.63
C HIS A 35 16.00 -2.55 -6.13
N LYS A 36 15.28 -1.52 -6.61
CA LYS A 36 15.16 -1.22 -8.04
C LYS A 36 16.51 -0.97 -8.72
N ARG A 37 17.47 -0.36 -8.03
CA ARG A 37 18.84 -0.21 -8.54
C ARG A 37 19.60 -1.53 -8.63
N LEU A 38 19.42 -2.42 -7.65
CA LEU A 38 20.00 -3.76 -7.67
C LEU A 38 19.39 -4.62 -8.79
N LEU A 39 18.07 -4.57 -8.95
CA LEU A 39 17.34 -5.24 -10.04
C LEU A 39 17.83 -4.77 -11.40
N ALA A 40 17.95 -3.45 -11.59
CA ALA A 40 18.49 -2.87 -12.81
C ALA A 40 19.97 -3.27 -13.06
N ALA A 41 20.73 -3.54 -11.99
CA ALA A 41 22.09 -4.07 -12.06
C ALA A 41 22.14 -5.60 -12.27
N GLY A 42 20.99 -6.28 -12.35
CA GLY A 42 20.90 -7.70 -12.67
C GLY A 42 21.07 -8.64 -11.48
N CYS A 43 20.78 -8.21 -10.25
CA CYS A 43 20.90 -9.09 -9.08
C CYS A 43 19.91 -10.28 -9.08
N GLY A 44 18.88 -10.24 -9.91
CA GLY A 44 17.79 -11.21 -9.91
C GLY A 44 16.81 -10.98 -8.76
N ASP A 45 16.04 -12.01 -8.43
CA ASP A 45 15.12 -12.00 -7.30
C ASP A 45 15.81 -11.65 -5.98
N LEU A 46 15.15 -10.83 -5.16
CA LEU A 46 15.70 -10.38 -3.88
C LEU A 46 14.59 -10.14 -2.85
N TYR A 47 14.93 -10.24 -1.57
CA TYR A 47 14.09 -9.82 -0.45
C TYR A 47 14.93 -9.12 0.62
N GLU A 48 14.30 -8.27 1.42
CA GLU A 48 14.90 -7.65 2.61
C GLU A 48 13.88 -7.60 3.75
N ILE A 49 14.35 -7.89 4.97
CA ILE A 49 13.64 -7.60 6.22
C ILE A 49 14.39 -6.47 6.91
N ALA A 50 13.74 -5.32 7.06
CA ALA A 50 14.42 -4.05 7.27
C ALA A 50 13.67 -3.12 8.22
N SER A 51 14.40 -2.43 9.11
CA SER A 51 13.85 -1.21 9.73
C SER A 51 13.67 -0.13 8.67
N VAL A 52 12.48 0.46 8.66
CA VAL A 52 12.09 1.64 7.87
C VAL A 52 11.44 2.67 8.79
N PHE A 53 11.44 3.92 8.36
CA PHE A 53 11.07 5.07 9.18
C PHE A 53 10.11 5.97 8.42
N ARG A 54 8.96 6.29 9.01
CA ARG A 54 7.94 7.18 8.43
C ARG A 54 7.52 8.20 9.47
N ASP A 55 7.69 9.47 9.15
CA ASP A 55 7.37 10.58 10.04
C ASP A 55 5.85 10.80 10.07
N GLY A 56 5.29 11.10 11.23
CA GLY A 56 3.84 11.27 11.43
C GLY A 56 3.02 9.98 11.60
N GLU A 57 3.57 8.79 11.32
CA GLU A 57 2.87 7.51 11.53
C GLU A 57 2.87 7.09 13.01
N CYS A 58 1.79 7.38 13.74
CA CYS A 58 1.62 6.99 15.14
C CYS A 58 0.17 6.55 15.42
N GLY A 59 -0.01 5.34 15.95
CA GLY A 59 -1.33 4.85 16.34
C GLY A 59 -1.34 3.38 16.73
N ALA A 60 -2.52 2.81 16.99
CA ALA A 60 -2.64 1.40 17.42
C ALA A 60 -2.05 0.38 16.43
N ARG A 61 -1.93 0.75 15.15
CA ARG A 61 -1.37 -0.08 14.07
C ARG A 61 -0.09 0.52 13.44
N HIS A 62 0.42 1.64 13.97
CA HIS A 62 1.50 2.40 13.34
C HIS A 62 2.55 2.80 14.37
N ASN A 63 3.81 2.55 14.06
CA ASN A 63 4.96 3.01 14.83
C ASN A 63 5.92 3.75 13.88
N PRO A 64 6.51 4.89 14.27
CA PRO A 64 7.37 5.67 13.36
C PRO A 64 8.58 4.92 12.82
N GLU A 65 9.04 3.90 13.55
CA GLU A 65 9.98 2.87 13.07
C GLU A 65 9.29 1.51 13.06
N PHE A 66 9.35 0.77 11.96
CA PHE A 66 8.81 -0.59 11.92
C PHE A 66 9.63 -1.50 11.01
N THR A 67 9.42 -2.81 11.16
CA THR A 67 10.05 -3.82 10.31
C THR A 67 9.20 -4.06 9.07
N LEU A 68 9.78 -3.83 7.90
CA LEU A 68 9.18 -4.10 6.61
C LEU A 68 9.83 -5.33 5.97
N LEU A 69 9.01 -6.25 5.46
CA LEU A 69 9.42 -7.27 4.50
C LEU A 69 9.07 -6.76 3.10
N GLU A 70 10.08 -6.61 2.25
CA GLU A 70 9.90 -6.21 0.84
C GLU A 70 10.71 -7.15 -0.06
N TRP A 71 10.12 -7.60 -1.17
CA TRP A 71 10.79 -8.49 -2.11
C TRP A 71 10.32 -8.26 -3.54
N TYR A 72 11.15 -8.69 -4.49
CA TYR A 72 10.93 -8.53 -5.92
C TYR A 72 11.19 -9.86 -6.64
N ARG A 73 10.33 -10.13 -7.64
CA ARG A 73 10.39 -11.29 -8.52
C ARG A 73 10.55 -10.85 -9.97
N VAL A 74 11.66 -11.24 -10.59
CA VAL A 74 11.92 -10.92 -12.00
C VAL A 74 11.07 -11.85 -12.89
N GLY A 75 10.29 -11.24 -13.78
CA GLY A 75 9.43 -11.98 -14.72
C GLY A 75 8.07 -12.39 -14.16
N PHE A 76 7.77 -12.08 -12.90
CA PHE A 76 6.42 -12.26 -12.35
C PHE A 76 5.49 -11.14 -12.82
N ASP A 77 4.25 -11.50 -13.13
CA ASP A 77 3.14 -10.57 -13.08
C ASP A 77 2.59 -10.43 -11.65
N HIS A 78 1.65 -9.50 -11.46
CA HIS A 78 1.11 -9.23 -10.13
C HIS A 78 0.23 -10.37 -9.60
N HIS A 79 -0.37 -11.21 -10.44
CA HIS A 79 -1.15 -12.37 -9.99
C HIS A 79 -0.25 -13.48 -9.47
N GLN A 80 0.88 -13.73 -10.13
CA GLN A 80 1.91 -14.65 -9.64
C GLN A 80 2.49 -14.16 -8.30
N LEU A 81 2.68 -12.84 -8.14
CA LEU A 81 3.10 -12.28 -6.86
C LEU A 81 2.01 -12.43 -5.78
N MET A 82 0.73 -12.26 -6.12
CA MET A 82 -0.38 -12.52 -5.19
C MET A 82 -0.42 -13.99 -4.74
N ASP A 83 -0.16 -14.94 -5.64
CA ASP A 83 -0.06 -16.37 -5.29
C ASP A 83 1.05 -16.62 -4.25
N GLU A 84 2.21 -15.97 -4.43
CA GLU A 84 3.34 -16.08 -3.50
C GLU A 84 3.04 -15.42 -2.14
N VAL A 85 2.40 -14.24 -2.13
CA VAL A 85 1.92 -13.59 -0.90
C VAL A 85 0.94 -14.50 -0.16
N GLU A 86 0.00 -15.11 -0.89
CA GLU A 86 -0.97 -16.04 -0.30
C GLU A 86 -0.27 -17.24 0.36
N ALA A 87 0.68 -17.87 -0.33
CA ALA A 87 1.44 -18.99 0.20
C ALA A 87 2.22 -18.61 1.47
N LEU A 88 2.88 -17.45 1.48
CA LEU A 88 3.61 -16.93 2.63
C LEU A 88 2.67 -16.70 3.83
N VAL A 89 1.60 -15.94 3.63
CA VAL A 89 0.65 -15.57 4.68
C VAL A 89 -0.05 -16.80 5.27
N ARG A 90 -0.43 -17.78 4.44
CA ARG A 90 -1.00 -19.05 4.91
C ARG A 90 -0.02 -19.86 5.74
N THR A 91 1.23 -19.96 5.29
CA THR A 91 2.29 -20.69 6.00
C THR A 91 2.51 -20.10 7.39
N LEU A 92 2.60 -18.76 7.48
CA LEU A 92 2.74 -18.07 8.75
C LEU A 92 1.51 -18.21 9.64
N ALA A 93 0.30 -18.01 9.09
CA ALA A 93 -0.93 -18.17 9.85
C ALA A 93 -1.03 -19.56 10.50
N ALA A 94 -0.75 -20.62 9.73
CA ALA A 94 -0.73 -21.99 10.24
C ALA A 94 0.31 -22.18 11.35
N ALA A 95 1.52 -21.61 11.20
CA ALA A 95 2.57 -21.67 12.21
C ALA A 95 2.15 -20.99 13.54
N PHE A 96 1.23 -20.03 13.49
CA PHE A 96 0.66 -19.36 14.66
C PHE A 96 -0.72 -19.90 15.07
N GLY A 97 -1.13 -21.07 14.58
CA GLY A 97 -2.41 -21.70 14.94
C GLY A 97 -3.65 -20.96 14.42
N ARG A 98 -3.49 -20.12 13.39
CA ARG A 98 -4.59 -19.43 12.71
C ARG A 98 -4.94 -20.16 11.41
N GLN A 99 -6.23 -20.26 11.13
CA GLN A 99 -6.73 -20.73 9.84
C GLN A 99 -7.33 -19.55 9.07
N LEU A 100 -6.83 -19.33 7.85
CA LEU A 100 -7.37 -18.32 6.95
C LEU A 100 -8.40 -18.94 6.02
N GLY A 101 -9.45 -18.19 5.69
CA GLY A 101 -10.40 -18.57 4.65
C GLY A 101 -9.75 -18.69 3.26
N SER A 102 -10.55 -18.99 2.23
CA SER A 102 -10.09 -18.87 0.84
C SER A 102 -9.67 -17.44 0.57
N ALA A 103 -8.54 -17.25 -0.14
CA ALA A 103 -8.15 -15.92 -0.58
C ALA A 103 -9.10 -15.51 -1.70
N GLU A 104 -9.80 -14.41 -1.50
CA GLU A 104 -10.61 -13.79 -2.53
C GLU A 104 -9.79 -12.76 -3.29
N ARG A 105 -10.09 -12.58 -4.57
CA ARG A 105 -9.45 -11.57 -5.43
C ARG A 105 -10.56 -10.75 -6.07
N LEU A 106 -10.55 -9.44 -5.80
CA LEU A 106 -11.47 -8.50 -6.41
C LEU A 106 -10.67 -7.40 -7.08
N SER A 107 -11.08 -6.99 -8.28
CA SER A 107 -10.64 -5.71 -8.78
C SER A 107 -11.18 -4.59 -7.88
N TYR A 108 -10.51 -3.44 -7.89
CA TYR A 108 -10.94 -2.26 -7.16
C TYR A 108 -12.39 -1.90 -7.50
N GLN A 109 -12.73 -1.94 -8.79
CA GLN A 109 -14.09 -1.71 -9.26
C GLN A 109 -15.10 -2.74 -8.71
N GLN A 110 -14.78 -4.03 -8.76
CA GLN A 110 -15.65 -5.09 -8.22
C GLN A 110 -15.85 -4.97 -6.72
N CYS A 111 -14.81 -4.55 -5.99
CA CYS A 111 -14.86 -4.32 -4.56
C CYS A 111 -15.91 -3.24 -4.23
N TYR A 112 -15.83 -2.07 -4.86
CA TYR A 112 -16.79 -0.99 -4.63
C TYR A 112 -18.20 -1.36 -5.06
N GLN A 113 -18.36 -1.97 -6.24
CA GLN A 113 -19.68 -2.39 -6.71
C GLN A 113 -20.33 -3.38 -5.74
N ARG A 114 -19.55 -4.30 -5.16
CA ARG A 114 -20.04 -5.30 -4.21
C ARG A 114 -20.42 -4.70 -2.86
N TYR A 115 -19.55 -3.88 -2.28
CA TYR A 115 -19.70 -3.45 -0.89
C TYR A 115 -20.51 -2.15 -0.74
N VAL A 116 -20.46 -1.27 -1.73
CA VAL A 116 -21.14 0.04 -1.68
C VAL A 116 -22.09 0.28 -2.85
N GLY A 117 -22.13 -0.61 -3.86
CA GLY A 117 -23.06 -0.48 -5.00
C GLY A 117 -22.67 0.60 -6.01
N ILE A 118 -21.43 1.11 -5.94
CA ILE A 118 -20.94 2.24 -6.75
C ILE A 118 -19.81 1.75 -7.66
N ASP A 119 -19.75 2.31 -8.87
CA ASP A 119 -18.59 2.12 -9.76
C ASP A 119 -17.55 3.23 -9.52
N PRO A 120 -16.39 2.92 -8.91
CA PRO A 120 -15.42 3.94 -8.53
C PRO A 120 -14.71 4.58 -9.73
N LEU A 121 -14.78 3.98 -10.91
CA LEU A 121 -14.15 4.51 -12.12
C LEU A 121 -15.01 5.60 -12.78
N THR A 122 -16.33 5.58 -12.56
CA THR A 122 -17.28 6.49 -13.22
C THR A 122 -18.13 7.33 -12.26
N ALA A 123 -18.23 6.95 -10.98
CA ALA A 123 -19.03 7.68 -9.99
C ALA A 123 -18.66 9.16 -9.93
N SER A 124 -19.64 10.05 -9.80
CA SER A 124 -19.38 11.47 -9.59
C SER A 124 -18.82 11.74 -8.19
N ARG A 125 -18.36 12.98 -7.94
CA ARG A 125 -18.01 13.42 -6.58
C ARG A 125 -19.24 13.34 -5.66
N GLU A 126 -20.40 13.76 -6.16
CA GLU A 126 -21.66 13.75 -5.43
C GLU A 126 -22.05 12.33 -4.99
N ASP A 127 -21.88 11.32 -5.85
CA ASP A 127 -22.13 9.92 -5.49
C ASP A 127 -21.24 9.45 -4.33
N LEU A 128 -19.95 9.84 -4.33
CA LEU A 128 -19.00 9.46 -3.29
C LEU A 128 -19.29 10.18 -1.96
N GLU A 129 -19.59 11.48 -2.01
CA GLU A 129 -19.98 12.25 -0.82
C GLU A 129 -21.30 11.73 -0.22
N GLN A 130 -22.26 11.35 -1.08
CA GLN A 130 -23.52 10.75 -0.66
C GLN A 130 -23.32 9.38 -0.01
N ALA A 131 -22.37 8.56 -0.48
CA ALA A 131 -22.02 7.29 0.16
C ALA A 131 -21.45 7.49 1.58
N LEU A 132 -20.75 8.60 1.81
CA LEU A 132 -20.13 8.97 3.08
C LEU A 132 -21.06 9.78 3.99
N SER A 133 -22.33 10.00 3.64
CA SER A 133 -23.23 10.88 4.39
C SER A 133 -23.44 10.47 5.85
N ASP A 134 -23.37 9.16 6.12
CA ASP A 134 -23.54 8.60 7.46
C ASP A 134 -22.23 8.62 8.27
N CYS A 135 -21.11 9.01 7.66
CA CYS A 135 -19.82 9.14 8.32
C CYS A 135 -19.60 10.57 8.83
N THR A 136 -19.21 10.71 10.09
CA THR A 136 -18.85 12.02 10.67
C THR A 136 -17.44 12.44 10.24
N ILE A 137 -17.27 12.86 8.98
CA ILE A 137 -15.97 13.21 8.37
C ILE A 137 -16.09 14.55 7.65
N ASN A 138 -15.07 15.41 7.78
CA ASN A 138 -14.99 16.63 6.98
C ASN A 138 -14.50 16.31 5.55
N LEU A 139 -15.33 16.58 4.55
CA LEU A 139 -15.04 16.31 3.14
C LEU A 139 -14.50 17.53 2.38
N GLU A 140 -14.38 18.68 3.05
CA GLU A 140 -13.92 19.93 2.45
C GLU A 140 -12.46 19.82 1.96
N GLY A 141 -12.22 20.26 0.71
CA GLY A 141 -10.88 20.28 0.12
C GLY A 141 -10.33 18.91 -0.32
N LEU A 142 -11.04 17.82 -0.05
CA LEU A 142 -10.60 16.48 -0.43
C LEU A 142 -10.63 16.28 -1.94
N SER A 143 -9.60 15.59 -2.45
CA SER A 143 -9.54 15.14 -3.85
C SER A 143 -10.47 13.95 -4.08
N ARG A 144 -10.64 13.55 -5.34
CA ARG A 144 -11.38 12.33 -5.68
C ARG A 144 -10.74 11.09 -5.07
N ASP A 145 -9.42 10.99 -5.10
CA ASP A 145 -8.71 9.83 -4.55
C ASP A 145 -8.87 9.75 -3.03
N ASP A 146 -8.87 10.89 -2.34
CA ASP A 146 -9.16 10.95 -0.90
C ASP A 146 -10.58 10.46 -0.59
N LEU A 147 -11.58 10.89 -1.36
CA LEU A 147 -12.96 10.43 -1.19
C LEU A 147 -13.10 8.93 -1.43
N LEU A 148 -12.43 8.41 -2.47
CA LEU A 148 -12.39 6.98 -2.72
C LEU A 148 -11.72 6.24 -1.55
N ASP A 149 -10.60 6.72 -1.04
CA ASP A 149 -9.89 6.12 0.10
C ASP A 149 -10.76 6.10 1.37
N LEU A 150 -11.51 7.19 1.62
CA LEU A 150 -12.48 7.25 2.71
C LEU A 150 -13.60 6.22 2.55
N VAL A 151 -14.17 6.08 1.35
CA VAL A 151 -15.18 5.04 1.06
C VAL A 151 -14.61 3.65 1.33
N ARG A 152 -13.38 3.37 0.89
CA ARG A 152 -12.72 2.07 1.12
C ARG A 152 -12.59 1.82 2.62
N THR A 153 -11.93 2.72 3.35
CA THR A 153 -11.58 2.53 4.76
C THR A 153 -12.81 2.49 5.67
N HIS A 154 -13.81 3.33 5.45
CA HIS A 154 -14.95 3.48 6.36
C HIS A 154 -16.15 2.61 6.01
N LEU A 155 -16.33 2.24 4.74
CA LEU A 155 -17.52 1.50 4.30
C LEU A 155 -17.20 0.07 3.84
N ILE A 156 -16.02 -0.17 3.28
CA ILE A 156 -15.60 -1.49 2.78
C ILE A 156 -14.80 -2.24 3.86
N GLU A 157 -13.66 -1.69 4.28
CA GLU A 157 -12.73 -2.33 5.22
C GLU A 157 -13.36 -2.51 6.61
N ALA A 158 -14.22 -1.57 7.03
CA ALA A 158 -14.96 -1.65 8.29
C ALA A 158 -15.90 -2.85 8.38
N ARG A 159 -16.24 -3.51 7.26
CA ARG A 159 -17.11 -4.70 7.22
C ARG A 159 -16.31 -6.01 7.24
N TRP A 160 -14.98 -5.96 7.22
CA TRP A 160 -14.16 -7.16 7.15
C TRP A 160 -14.03 -7.87 8.49
N SER A 161 -14.02 -9.20 8.43
CA SER A 161 -13.79 -10.07 9.59
C SER A 161 -12.33 -10.52 9.65
N ASP A 162 -11.85 -10.87 10.84
CA ASP A 162 -10.47 -11.31 11.11
C ASP A 162 -10.05 -12.61 10.40
N GLN A 163 -11.00 -13.31 9.76
CA GLN A 163 -10.78 -14.56 9.03
C GLN A 163 -10.72 -14.38 7.51
N GLN A 164 -11.09 -13.20 7.01
CA GLN A 164 -11.05 -12.91 5.57
C GLN A 164 -9.60 -12.70 5.11
N PHE A 165 -9.31 -13.26 3.93
CA PHE A 165 -8.11 -12.96 3.19
C PHE A 165 -8.56 -12.45 1.81
N LEU A 166 -8.40 -11.15 1.57
CA LEU A 166 -8.84 -10.50 0.34
C LEU A 166 -7.66 -9.77 -0.27
N PHE A 167 -7.45 -9.99 -1.57
CA PHE A 167 -6.65 -9.12 -2.39
C PHE A 167 -7.57 -8.16 -3.16
N ILE A 168 -7.22 -6.88 -3.12
CA ILE A 168 -7.76 -5.87 -4.03
C ILE A 168 -6.67 -5.55 -5.05
N HIS A 169 -6.99 -5.62 -6.34
CA HIS A 169 -6.06 -5.30 -7.44
C HIS A 169 -6.70 -4.32 -8.44
N ASP A 170 -5.98 -3.91 -9.48
CA ASP A 170 -6.45 -2.95 -10.49
C ASP A 170 -6.99 -1.64 -9.90
N PHE A 171 -6.19 -1.03 -9.03
CA PHE A 171 -6.45 0.32 -8.53
C PHE A 171 -6.52 1.33 -9.70
N PRO A 172 -7.27 2.44 -9.54
CA PRO A 172 -7.31 3.50 -10.54
C PRO A 172 -5.91 4.00 -10.91
N ALA A 173 -5.71 4.42 -12.15
CA ALA A 173 -4.42 4.90 -12.63
C ALA A 173 -3.86 6.07 -11.81
N SER A 174 -4.73 6.90 -11.22
CA SER A 174 -4.35 7.99 -10.31
C SER A 174 -3.68 7.50 -9.02
N GLN A 175 -3.95 6.26 -8.61
CA GLN A 175 -3.42 5.62 -7.40
C GLN A 175 -2.36 4.54 -7.74
N ALA A 176 -1.81 4.55 -8.96
CA ALA A 176 -0.84 3.53 -9.38
C ALA A 176 0.50 3.62 -8.64
N ALA A 177 0.82 4.76 -8.01
CA ALA A 177 2.14 5.04 -7.45
C ALA A 177 3.26 4.74 -8.46
N LEU A 178 4.04 3.67 -8.26
CA LEU A 178 5.10 3.22 -9.16
C LEU A 178 4.76 1.94 -9.95
N ALA A 179 3.51 1.49 -9.88
CA ALA A 179 3.00 0.35 -10.64
C ALA A 179 2.81 0.71 -12.13
N ARG A 180 2.90 -0.31 -12.98
CA ARG A 180 2.59 -0.17 -14.41
C ARG A 180 1.07 0.00 -14.57
N ILE A 181 0.65 1.05 -15.27
CA ILE A 181 -0.75 1.27 -15.62
C ILE A 181 -1.20 0.16 -16.59
N HIS A 182 -2.34 -0.44 -16.32
CA HIS A 182 -2.93 -1.43 -17.21
C HIS A 182 -3.27 -0.76 -18.57
N PRO A 183 -2.85 -1.33 -19.70
CA PRO A 183 -3.26 -0.80 -21.00
C PRO A 183 -4.78 -0.90 -21.15
N THR A 184 -5.40 0.19 -21.60
CA THR A 184 -6.84 0.27 -21.94
C THR A 184 -7.18 -0.54 -23.18
#